data_AF-A0A645I9S5-F1
#
_entry.id   AF-A0A645I9S5-F1
#
_cell.length_a   1.000
_cell.length_b   1.000
_cell.length_c   1.000
_cell.angle_alpha   90.00
_cell.angle_beta   90.00
_cell.angle_gamma   90.00
#
_symmetry.space_group_name_H-M   'P 1'
#
loop_
_entity.id
_entity.type
_entity.pdbx_description
1 polymer ?
#
loop_
_entity_poly.entity_id
_entity_poly.type
_entity_poly.pdbx_seq_one_letter_code
_entity_poly.pdbx_strand_id
1 'polypeptide(L)'
;MRFYISYQNSDQEFFTFTQTHLRIDGILVGVLASYLYYFTGFYKTFRTYRHFLMIIAFVLISPLFIFQGGSFAMNTFGLTTINLGFGIIVLYSLNVFTNKIFEYKIIKAPVQLMCFIGVHSYSLYLWHLLPDNIVSALLYRESFTLTVILTFVTGILFSIVIEKPFLKLRDKLYVKN
;
A
#
# COMPACT_ATOMS: atom_id res chain seq x y z
N MET A 1 -14.64 -19.01 -1.07
CA MET A 1 -15.30 -18.03 -0.19
C MET A 1 -15.53 -16.68 -0.88
N ARG A 2 -14.49 -16.00 -1.40
CA ARG A 2 -14.63 -14.71 -2.11
C ARG A 2 -15.64 -14.72 -3.26
N PHE A 3 -15.51 -15.68 -4.18
CA PHE A 3 -16.44 -15.82 -5.32
C PHE A 3 -17.90 -15.96 -4.87
N TYR A 4 -18.15 -16.78 -3.84
CA TYR A 4 -19.51 -17.00 -3.31
C TYR A 4 -20.11 -15.72 -2.74
N ILE A 5 -19.35 -14.98 -1.93
CA ILE A 5 -19.80 -13.71 -1.33
C ILE A 5 -20.01 -12.65 -2.42
N SER A 6 -19.07 -12.52 -3.37
CA SER A 6 -19.21 -11.59 -4.49
C SER A 6 -20.43 -11.94 -5.34
N TYR A 7 -20.65 -13.23 -5.63
CA TYR A 7 -21.74 -13.70 -6.48
C TYR A 7 -23.11 -13.43 -5.86
N GLN A 8 -23.25 -13.61 -4.55
CA GLN A 8 -24.49 -13.24 -3.84
C GLN A 8 -24.82 -11.75 -3.89
N ASN A 9 -23.81 -10.91 -4.14
CA ASN A 9 -23.95 -9.47 -4.22
C ASN A 9 -23.64 -8.97 -5.65
N SER A 10 -23.77 -9.82 -6.67
CA SER A 10 -23.48 -9.45 -8.07
C SER A 10 -24.40 -8.36 -8.58
N ASP A 11 -25.61 -8.31 -8.02
CA ASP A 11 -26.70 -7.43 -8.46
C ASP A 11 -26.60 -6.05 -7.80
N GLN A 12 -25.72 -5.91 -6.79
CA GLN A 12 -25.45 -4.65 -6.12
C GLN A 12 -24.36 -3.89 -6.86
N GLU A 13 -24.58 -2.61 -7.15
CA GLU A 13 -23.55 -1.75 -7.74
C GLU A 13 -22.34 -1.58 -6.83
N PHE A 14 -22.54 -1.71 -5.51
CA PHE A 14 -21.50 -1.59 -4.50
C PHE A 14 -21.70 -2.59 -3.37
N PHE A 15 -20.68 -3.42 -3.12
CA PHE A 15 -20.58 -4.28 -1.95
C PHE A 15 -19.31 -4.02 -1.15
N THR A 16 -19.41 -4.15 0.18
CA THR A 16 -18.34 -3.88 1.15
C THR A 16 -17.04 -4.59 0.80
N PHE A 17 -15.98 -3.81 0.55
CA PHE A 17 -14.68 -4.30 0.07
C PHE A 17 -13.55 -4.16 1.11
N THR A 18 -13.91 -3.87 2.36
CA THR A 18 -12.98 -3.65 3.49
C THR A 18 -12.77 -4.90 4.35
N GLN A 19 -13.42 -6.01 4.02
CA GLN A 19 -13.35 -7.25 4.79
C GLN A 19 -11.96 -7.90 4.68
N THR A 20 -11.45 -8.47 5.79
CA THR A 20 -10.11 -9.04 5.87
C THR A 20 -9.83 -10.09 4.79
N HIS A 21 -10.78 -10.98 4.52
CA HIS A 21 -10.63 -12.02 3.49
C HIS A 21 -10.55 -11.44 2.07
N LEU A 22 -10.97 -10.18 1.85
CA LEU A 22 -10.77 -9.45 0.60
C LEU A 22 -9.41 -8.73 0.54
N ARG A 23 -8.66 -8.63 1.63
CA ARG A 23 -7.41 -7.86 1.70
C ARG A 23 -6.18 -8.70 2.03
N ILE A 24 -6.38 -9.89 2.61
CA ILE A 24 -5.30 -10.77 3.07
C ILE A 24 -4.31 -11.14 1.95
N ASP A 25 -4.78 -11.23 0.70
CA ASP A 25 -3.93 -11.53 -0.46
C ASP A 25 -2.77 -10.54 -0.63
N GLY A 26 -2.99 -9.25 -0.32
CA GLY A 26 -1.91 -8.25 -0.41
C GLY A 26 -0.81 -8.50 0.60
N ILE A 27 -1.17 -8.92 1.82
CA ILE A 27 -0.21 -9.30 2.86
C ILE A 27 0.55 -10.56 2.41
N LEU A 28 -0.16 -11.57 1.90
CA LEU A 28 0.46 -12.80 1.40
C LEU A 28 1.44 -12.53 0.26
N VAL A 29 1.10 -11.66 -0.68
CA VAL A 29 2.00 -11.25 -1.76
C VAL A 29 3.24 -10.56 -1.21
N GLY A 30 3.10 -9.67 -0.22
CA GLY A 30 4.24 -9.02 0.44
C GLY A 30 5.16 -10.00 1.16
N VAL A 31 4.58 -10.94 1.92
CA VAL A 31 5.33 -12.01 2.61
C VAL A 31 6.04 -12.91 1.60
N LEU A 32 5.36 -13.32 0.53
CA LEU A 32 5.95 -14.13 -0.54
C LEU A 32 7.09 -13.39 -1.24
N ALA A 33 6.93 -12.11 -1.54
CA ALA A 33 7.98 -11.29 -2.15
C ALA A 33 9.22 -11.22 -1.25
N SER A 34 9.03 -10.99 0.05
CA SER A 34 10.12 -11.01 1.04
C SER A 34 10.79 -12.39 1.10
N TYR A 35 10.00 -13.47 1.15
CA TYR A 35 10.52 -14.82 1.17
C TYR A 35 11.36 -15.15 -0.07
N LEU A 36 10.84 -14.86 -1.26
CA LEU A 36 11.53 -15.08 -2.53
C LEU A 36 12.83 -14.26 -2.62
N TYR A 37 12.84 -13.05 -2.06
CA TYR A 37 14.02 -12.20 -2.04
C TYR A 37 15.12 -12.73 -1.12
N TYR A 38 14.79 -13.11 0.12
CA TYR A 38 15.78 -13.50 1.12
C TYR A 38 16.20 -14.97 1.06
N PHE A 39 15.28 -15.88 0.74
CA PHE A 39 15.50 -17.33 0.89
C PHE A 39 15.67 -18.07 -0.44
N THR A 40 15.55 -17.40 -1.58
CA THR A 40 15.64 -18.07 -2.90
C THR A 40 16.52 -17.31 -3.89
N GLY A 41 16.95 -18.01 -4.95
CA GLY A 41 17.63 -17.40 -6.10
C GLY A 41 16.71 -16.63 -7.06
N PHE A 42 15.39 -16.59 -6.81
CA PHE A 42 14.39 -16.03 -7.71
C PHE A 42 14.70 -14.60 -8.14
N TYR A 43 15.25 -13.80 -7.23
CA TYR A 43 15.56 -12.40 -7.52
C TYR A 43 16.57 -12.22 -8.68
N LYS A 44 17.48 -13.18 -8.87
CA LYS A 44 18.42 -13.16 -10.01
C LYS A 44 17.66 -13.27 -11.33
N THR A 45 16.71 -14.19 -11.43
CA THR A 45 15.83 -14.37 -12.59
C THR A 45 14.93 -13.16 -12.79
N PHE A 46 14.35 -12.63 -11.70
CA PHE A 46 13.53 -11.42 -11.75
C PHE A 46 14.30 -10.24 -12.36
N ARG A 47 15.57 -10.06 -12.00
CA ARG A 47 16.41 -8.97 -12.53
C ARG A 47 16.58 -9.05 -14.05
N THR A 48 16.71 -10.26 -14.61
CA THR A 48 16.83 -10.48 -16.06
C THR A 48 15.58 -10.01 -16.81
N TYR A 49 14.39 -10.28 -16.26
CA TYR A 49 13.11 -9.97 -16.91
C TYR A 49 12.42 -8.70 -16.37
N ARG A 50 13.12 -7.88 -15.58
CA ARG A 50 12.52 -6.80 -14.80
C ARG A 50 11.68 -5.80 -15.61
N HIS A 51 12.09 -5.47 -16.84
CA HIS A 51 11.36 -4.51 -17.69
C HIS A 51 10.07 -5.12 -18.25
N PHE A 52 10.13 -6.39 -18.66
CA PHE A 52 8.94 -7.14 -19.08
C PHE A 52 7.96 -7.32 -17.91
N LEU A 53 8.48 -7.66 -16.71
CA LEU A 53 7.67 -7.77 -15.50
C LEU A 53 7.04 -6.44 -15.09
N MET A 54 7.70 -5.30 -15.33
CA MET A 54 7.10 -3.98 -15.13
C MET A 54 5.90 -3.74 -16.05
N ILE A 55 5.97 -4.15 -17.32
CA ILE A 55 4.82 -4.07 -18.24
C ILE A 55 3.67 -4.93 -17.71
N ILE A 56 3.98 -6.17 -17.29
CA ILE A 56 3.00 -7.05 -16.64
C ILE A 56 2.40 -6.38 -15.40
N ALA A 57 3.20 -5.71 -14.56
CA ALA A 57 2.71 -5.02 -13.38
C ALA A 57 1.66 -3.97 -13.72
N PHE A 58 1.89 -3.15 -14.76
CA PHE A 58 0.91 -2.16 -15.20
C PHE A 58 -0.38 -2.80 -15.75
N VAL A 59 -0.26 -3.91 -16.50
CA VAL A 59 -1.42 -4.68 -16.95
C VAL A 59 -2.21 -5.22 -15.76
N LEU A 60 -1.52 -5.75 -14.74
CA LEU A 60 -2.14 -6.26 -13.53
C LEU A 60 -2.80 -5.18 -12.67
N ILE A 61 -2.33 -3.93 -12.74
CA ILE A 61 -2.92 -2.78 -12.04
C ILE A 61 -4.09 -2.15 -12.82
N SER A 62 -4.21 -2.43 -14.12
CA SER A 62 -5.28 -1.89 -14.97
C SER A 62 -6.72 -2.06 -14.43
N PRO A 63 -7.08 -3.14 -13.68
CA PRO A 63 -8.41 -3.25 -13.08
C PRO A 63 -8.80 -2.04 -12.22
N LEU A 64 -7.83 -1.33 -11.62
CA LEU A 64 -8.05 -0.11 -10.83
C LEU A 64 -8.74 1.01 -11.63
N PHE A 65 -8.52 1.07 -12.95
CA PHE A 65 -9.07 2.09 -13.82
C PHE A 65 -10.32 1.64 -14.58
N ILE A 66 -10.58 0.34 -14.60
CA ILE A 66 -11.69 -0.27 -15.36
C ILE A 66 -12.88 -0.56 -14.46
N PHE A 67 -12.64 -1.02 -13.23
CA PHE A 67 -13.70 -1.44 -12.33
C PHE A 67 -13.83 -0.49 -11.13
N GLN A 68 -15.07 -0.19 -10.76
CA GLN A 68 -15.35 0.57 -9.55
C GLN A 68 -15.04 -0.28 -8.30
N GLY A 69 -14.54 0.39 -7.25
CA GLY A 69 -14.37 -0.22 -5.94
C GLY A 69 -15.69 -0.77 -5.42
N GLY A 70 -15.70 -2.02 -4.94
CA GLY A 70 -16.92 -2.68 -4.46
C GLY A 70 -17.71 -3.44 -5.52
N SER A 71 -17.36 -3.35 -6.81
CA SER A 71 -17.98 -4.13 -7.88
C SER A 71 -17.64 -5.63 -7.78
N PHE A 72 -18.50 -6.49 -8.34
CA PHE A 72 -18.28 -7.94 -8.41
C PHE A 72 -16.90 -8.32 -8.98
N ALA A 73 -16.53 -7.71 -10.11
CA ALA A 73 -15.25 -7.97 -10.79
C ALA A 73 -14.05 -7.54 -9.93
N MET A 74 -14.12 -6.34 -9.33
CA MET A 74 -13.07 -5.84 -8.45
C MET A 74 -12.87 -6.74 -7.23
N ASN A 75 -13.95 -7.12 -6.55
CA ASN A 75 -13.88 -7.92 -5.33
C ASN A 75 -13.50 -9.39 -5.59
N THR A 76 -13.77 -9.91 -6.79
CA THR A 76 -13.48 -11.31 -7.13
C THR A 76 -12.03 -11.51 -7.56
N PHE A 77 -11.57 -10.76 -8.57
CA PHE A 77 -10.22 -10.92 -9.11
C PHE A 77 -9.43 -9.61 -9.13
N GLY A 78 -10.09 -8.45 -9.29
CA GLY A 78 -9.41 -7.16 -9.42
C GLY A 78 -8.44 -6.87 -8.27
N LEU A 79 -8.88 -7.05 -7.02
CA LEU A 79 -8.03 -6.85 -5.84
C LEU A 79 -6.79 -7.75 -5.84
N THR A 80 -6.94 -9.03 -6.22
CA THR A 80 -5.80 -9.97 -6.27
C THR A 80 -4.80 -9.59 -7.34
N THR A 81 -5.29 -9.27 -8.53
CA THR A 81 -4.47 -8.85 -9.67
C THR A 81 -3.71 -7.57 -9.34
N ILE A 82 -4.38 -6.57 -8.75
CA ILE A 82 -3.76 -5.33 -8.30
C ILE A 82 -2.67 -5.60 -7.26
N ASN A 83 -2.93 -6.44 -6.26
CA ASN A 83 -1.95 -6.81 -5.23
C ASN A 83 -0.70 -7.45 -5.84
N LEU A 84 -0.85 -8.34 -6.82
CA LEU A 84 0.28 -8.94 -7.55
C LEU A 84 1.07 -7.89 -8.34
N GLY A 85 0.39 -6.98 -9.04
CA GLY A 85 1.03 -5.90 -9.77
C GLY A 85 1.87 -5.00 -8.86
N PHE A 86 1.33 -4.59 -7.70
CA PHE A 86 2.10 -3.84 -6.70
C PHE A 86 3.24 -4.66 -6.08
N GLY A 87 3.07 -5.97 -5.88
CA GLY A 87 4.15 -6.86 -5.44
C GLY A 87 5.35 -6.86 -6.39
N ILE A 88 5.10 -6.85 -7.71
CA ILE A 88 6.16 -6.71 -8.73
C ILE A 88 6.84 -5.34 -8.62
N ILE A 89 6.08 -4.26 -8.46
CA ILE A 89 6.63 -2.90 -8.29
C ILE A 89 7.53 -2.82 -7.05
N VAL A 90 7.12 -3.44 -5.93
CA VAL A 90 7.93 -3.51 -4.71
C VAL A 90 9.25 -4.23 -4.99
N LEU A 91 9.21 -5.42 -5.61
CA LEU A 91 10.43 -6.16 -5.98
C LEU A 91 11.33 -5.39 -6.94
N TYR A 92 10.74 -4.65 -7.88
CA TYR A 92 11.48 -3.76 -8.79
C TYR A 92 12.19 -2.65 -8.01
N SER A 93 11.50 -2.01 -7.06
CA SER A 93 12.00 -0.87 -6.29
C SER A 93 13.28 -1.18 -5.49
N LEU A 94 13.50 -2.44 -5.09
CA LEU A 94 14.66 -2.87 -4.30
C LEU A 94 16.01 -2.54 -4.96
N ASN A 95 16.07 -2.44 -6.29
CA ASN A 95 17.31 -2.13 -7.04
C ASN A 95 17.31 -0.75 -7.69
N VAL A 96 16.20 0.00 -7.64
CA VAL A 96 16.04 1.25 -8.39
C VAL A 96 16.96 2.35 -7.86
N PHE A 97 17.18 2.38 -6.55
CA PHE A 97 18.02 3.39 -5.89
C PHE A 97 19.52 3.25 -6.14
N THR A 98 19.97 2.19 -6.82
CA THR A 98 21.37 2.03 -7.25
C THR A 98 21.69 2.82 -8.53
N ASN A 99 20.67 3.38 -9.19
CA ASN A 99 20.83 4.13 -10.42
C ASN A 99 21.25 5.58 -10.12
N LYS A 100 22.31 6.06 -10.79
CA LYS A 100 22.83 7.43 -10.68
C LYS A 100 21.76 8.51 -10.95
N ILE A 101 20.68 8.17 -11.67
CA ILE A 101 19.59 9.10 -11.94
C ILE A 101 18.92 9.64 -10.66
N PHE A 102 18.93 8.87 -9.57
CA PHE A 102 18.35 9.30 -8.28
C PHE A 102 19.27 10.23 -7.49
N GLU A 103 20.51 10.47 -7.95
CA GLU A 103 21.43 11.43 -7.34
C GLU A 103 21.14 12.87 -7.78
N TYR A 104 20.49 13.06 -8.94
CA TYR A 104 20.10 14.39 -9.42
C TYR A 104 19.08 15.02 -8.46
N LYS A 105 19.38 16.24 -7.99
CA LYS A 105 18.56 16.95 -6.99
C LYS A 105 17.08 17.05 -7.35
N ILE A 106 16.78 17.26 -8.63
CA ILE A 106 15.41 17.39 -9.16
C ILE A 106 14.60 16.10 -8.96
N ILE A 107 15.24 14.93 -9.05
CA ILE A 107 14.60 13.62 -8.87
C ILE A 107 14.65 13.22 -7.40
N LYS A 108 15.75 13.53 -6.71
CA LYS A 108 15.98 13.16 -5.32
C LYS A 108 14.93 13.73 -4.37
N ALA A 109 14.63 15.03 -4.47
CA ALA A 109 13.69 15.69 -3.57
C ALA A 109 12.27 15.08 -3.58
N PRO A 110 11.59 14.93 -4.74
CA PRO A 110 10.25 14.32 -4.78
C PRO A 110 10.27 12.85 -4.35
N VAL A 111 11.32 12.10 -4.70
CA VAL A 111 11.47 10.70 -4.28
C VAL A 111 11.62 10.59 -2.76
N GLN A 112 12.40 11.46 -2.14
CA GLN A 112 12.53 11.51 -0.68
C GLN A 112 11.22 11.88 0.00
N LEU A 113 10.44 12.80 -0.56
CA LEU A 113 9.11 13.12 -0.06
C LEU A 113 8.17 11.92 -0.15
N MET A 114 8.16 11.21 -1.29
CA MET A 114 7.36 9.99 -1.45
C MET A 114 7.79 8.90 -0.46
N CYS A 115 9.10 8.69 -0.25
CA CYS A 115 9.59 7.76 0.74
C CYS A 115 9.19 8.17 2.16
N PHE A 116 9.25 9.47 2.49
CA PHE A 116 8.82 9.99 3.79
C PHE A 116 7.34 9.71 4.05
N ILE A 117 6.47 9.98 3.07
CA ILE A 117 5.04 9.65 3.15
C ILE A 117 4.86 8.13 3.26
N GLY A 118 5.60 7.34 2.47
CA GLY A 118 5.56 5.88 2.49
C GLY A 118 5.90 5.29 3.85
N VAL A 119 6.93 5.80 4.52
CA VAL A 119 7.33 5.37 5.88
C VAL A 119 6.22 5.62 6.89
N HIS A 120 5.45 6.70 6.73
CA HIS A 120 4.36 7.06 7.64
C HIS A 120 2.97 6.60 7.18
N SER A 121 2.89 5.90 6.03
CA SER A 121 1.63 5.56 5.34
C SER A 121 0.68 4.74 6.19
N TYR A 122 1.20 3.80 6.98
CA TYR A 122 0.38 2.96 7.85
C TYR A 122 -0.33 3.78 8.93
N SER A 123 0.42 4.63 9.63
CA SER A 123 -0.16 5.53 10.65
C SER A 123 -1.12 6.54 10.03
N LEU A 124 -0.78 7.13 8.88
CA LEU A 124 -1.69 8.01 8.12
C LEU A 124 -3.01 7.31 7.81
N TYR A 125 -2.95 6.08 7.30
CA TYR A 125 -4.14 5.28 6.99
C TYR A 125 -4.96 4.95 8.24
N LEU A 126 -4.33 4.62 9.36
CA LEU A 126 -5.06 4.26 10.59
C LEU A 126 -5.82 5.46 11.17
N TRP A 127 -5.18 6.64 11.19
CA TRP A 127 -5.66 7.78 11.95
C TRP A 127 -6.44 8.82 11.13
N HIS A 128 -6.51 8.71 9.79
CA HIS A 128 -7.18 9.73 8.96
C HIS A 128 -8.66 9.96 9.26
N LEU A 129 -9.38 8.95 9.76
CA LEU A 129 -10.81 9.09 10.11
C LEU A 129 -11.02 10.02 11.31
N LEU A 130 -10.03 10.17 12.19
CA LEU A 130 -10.15 11.00 13.38
C LEU A 130 -10.19 12.50 13.02
N PRO A 131 -9.25 13.05 12.23
CA PRO A 131 -9.37 14.40 11.69
C PRO A 131 -10.65 14.63 10.91
N ASP A 132 -11.06 13.67 10.07
CA ASP A 132 -12.30 13.77 9.28
C ASP A 132 -13.52 14.00 10.17
N ASN A 133 -13.67 13.19 11.22
CA ASN A 133 -14.75 13.31 12.20
C ASN A 133 -14.68 14.61 13.02
N ILE A 134 -13.47 15.09 13.35
CA ILE A 134 -13.30 16.35 14.11
C ILE A 134 -13.68 17.55 13.23
N VAL A 135 -13.25 17.55 11.98
CA VAL A 135 -13.53 18.66 11.04
C VAL A 135 -15.01 18.74 10.74
N SER A 136 -15.66 17.61 10.47
CA SER A 136 -17.10 17.54 10.21
C SER A 136 -17.94 17.94 11.42
N ALA A 137 -17.48 17.65 12.65
CA ALA A 137 -18.14 18.06 13.87
C ALA A 137 -17.98 19.55 14.21
N LEU A 138 -16.82 20.15 13.92
CA LEU A 138 -16.50 21.53 14.29
C LEU A 138 -16.86 22.56 13.22
N LEU A 139 -16.78 22.19 11.94
CA LEU A 139 -17.07 23.09 10.83
C LEU A 139 -18.42 22.76 10.23
N TYR A 140 -19.28 23.77 10.08
CA TYR A 140 -20.54 23.66 9.35
C TYR A 140 -20.34 23.27 7.87
N ARG A 141 -19.14 23.54 7.32
CA ARG A 141 -18.74 23.15 5.96
C ARG A 141 -17.48 22.30 6.03
N GLU A 142 -17.60 21.08 5.52
CA GLU A 142 -16.49 20.17 5.23
C GLU A 142 -15.35 20.91 4.51
N SER A 143 -14.14 20.84 5.08
CA SER A 143 -12.95 21.46 4.49
C SER A 143 -11.91 20.39 4.18
N PHE A 144 -11.93 19.90 2.95
CA PHE A 144 -11.01 18.87 2.46
C PHE A 144 -9.54 19.21 2.75
N THR A 145 -9.13 20.45 2.47
CA THR A 145 -7.75 20.90 2.69
C THR A 145 -7.35 20.78 4.17
N LEU A 146 -8.24 21.18 5.08
CA LEU A 146 -7.97 21.14 6.50
C LEU A 146 -7.95 19.70 7.02
N THR A 147 -8.87 18.84 6.57
CA THR A 147 -8.87 17.40 6.86
C THR A 147 -7.57 16.72 6.42
N VAL A 148 -7.09 17.02 5.21
CA VAL A 148 -5.83 16.46 4.69
C VAL A 148 -4.64 16.93 5.55
N ILE A 149 -4.54 18.23 5.83
CA ILE A 149 -3.45 18.77 6.66
C ILE A 149 -3.45 18.12 8.04
N LEU A 150 -4.60 18.06 8.71
CA LEU A 150 -4.71 17.44 10.02
C LEU A 150 -4.40 15.95 9.98
N THR A 151 -4.80 15.23 8.93
CA THR A 151 -4.43 13.82 8.72
C THR A 151 -2.93 13.62 8.66
N PHE A 152 -2.21 14.45 7.91
CA PHE A 152 -0.76 14.38 7.88
C PHE A 152 -0.13 14.66 9.24
N VAL A 153 -0.62 15.70 9.92
CA VAL A 153 -0.11 16.09 11.25
C VAL A 153 -0.36 14.97 12.27
N THR A 154 -1.59 14.49 12.41
CA THR A 154 -1.94 13.47 13.40
C THR A 154 -1.27 12.14 13.07
N GLY A 155 -1.32 11.70 11.81
CA GLY A 155 -0.73 10.42 11.41
C GLY A 155 0.80 10.39 11.60
N ILE A 156 1.51 11.47 11.27
CA ILE A 156 2.96 11.56 11.52
C ILE A 156 3.24 11.61 13.04
N LEU A 157 2.47 12.40 13.79
CA LEU A 157 2.59 12.48 15.25
C LEU A 157 2.43 11.11 15.90
N PHE A 158 1.37 10.37 15.56
CA PHE A 158 1.14 9.02 16.08
C PHE A 158 2.20 8.02 15.64
N SER A 159 2.74 8.16 14.43
CA SER A 159 3.86 7.33 13.98
C SER A 159 5.11 7.56 14.86
N ILE A 160 5.36 8.80 15.27
CA ILE A 160 6.52 9.13 16.12
C ILE A 160 6.30 8.78 17.59
N VAL A 161 5.09 9.01 18.11
CA VAL A 161 4.77 8.85 19.54
C VAL A 161 4.43 7.40 19.89
N ILE A 162 3.80 6.65 18.99
CA ILE A 162 3.34 5.28 19.25
C ILE A 162 4.14 4.29 18.40
N GLU A 163 4.07 4.38 17.07
CA GLU A 163 4.62 3.35 16.19
C GLU A 163 6.13 3.15 16.38
N LYS A 164 6.93 4.22 16.32
CA LYS A 164 8.39 4.14 16.45
C LYS A 164 8.85 3.62 17.83
N PRO A 165 8.30 4.06 18.97
CA PRO A 165 8.66 3.49 20.27
C PRO A 165 8.33 2.01 20.41
N PHE A 166 7.17 1.57 19.92
CA PHE A 166 6.81 0.15 19.94
C PHE A 166 7.69 -0.69 19.02
N LEU A 167 8.07 -0.17 17.84
CA LEU A 167 9.06 -0.82 16.98
C LEU A 167 10.42 -0.94 17.66
N LYS A 168 10.89 0.12 18.33
CA LYS A 168 12.15 0.08 19.11
C LYS A 168 12.07 -0.92 20.27
N LEU A 169 10.92 -0.99 20.95
CA LEU A 169 10.70 -1.96 22.03
C LEU A 169 10.73 -3.39 21.49
N ARG A 170 10.01 -3.66 20.39
CA ARG A 170 10.06 -4.94 19.68
C ARG A 170 11.50 -5.29 19.32
N ASP A 171 12.21 -4.39 18.65
CA ASP A 171 13.58 -4.66 18.22
C ASP A 171 14.46 -4.95 19.43
N LYS A 172 14.36 -4.21 20.54
CA LYS A 172 15.11 -4.51 21.77
C LYS A 172 14.80 -5.89 22.36
N LEU A 173 13.54 -6.34 22.31
CA LEU A 173 13.12 -7.64 22.84
C LEU A 173 13.49 -8.82 21.93
N TYR A 174 13.54 -8.59 20.62
CA TYR A 174 13.80 -9.60 19.59
C TYR A 174 15.16 -9.46 18.91
N VAL A 175 16.04 -8.54 19.35
CA VAL A 175 17.46 -8.52 18.98
C VAL A 175 18.04 -9.85 19.45
N LYS A 176 18.26 -10.71 18.47
CA LYS A 176 18.88 -12.02 18.59
C LYS A 176 20.38 -11.82 18.84
N ASN A 177 20.88 -12.48 19.89
CA ASN A 177 22.21 -13.08 19.88
C ASN A 177 22.39 -13.98 18.65
#